data_AF-A0A1Y4CMD4-F1
#
_entry.id   AF-A0A1Y4CMD4-F1
#
_cell.length_a   1.000
_cell.length_b   1.000
_cell.length_c   1.000
_cell.angle_alpha   90.00
_cell.angle_beta   90.00
_cell.angle_gamma   90.00
#
_symmetry.space_group_name_H-M   'P 1'
#
loop_
_entity.id
_entity.type
_entity.pdbx_description
1 polymer ?
#
loop_
_entity_poly.entity_id
_entity_poly.type
_entity_poly.pdbx_seq_one_letter_code
_entity_poly.pdbx_strand_id
1 'polypeptide(L)' 'MDDELRRIWVADTGCIGCRLCERACPTGAMRVEDKQASIDYALCIACGMCATKCRKGVIHDTLGIYAPAE' A
#
# COMPACT_ATOMS: atom_id res chain seq x y z
N MET A 1 4.06 1.95 21.49
CA MET A 1 2.58 1.96 21.63
C MET A 1 2.13 3.19 20.86
N ASP A 2 1.92 3.16 19.54
CA ASP A 2 1.19 2.22 18.69
C ASP A 2 1.87 2.00 17.31
N ASP A 3 2.92 1.18 17.26
CA ASP A 3 3.54 0.74 15.98
C ASP A 3 2.90 -0.57 15.46
N GLU A 4 2.11 -1.26 16.30
CA GLU A 4 1.43 -2.53 15.96
C GLU A 4 0.12 -2.35 15.15
N LEU A 5 -0.36 -1.12 14.96
CA LEU A 5 -1.60 -0.83 14.24
C LEU A 5 -1.41 -0.42 12.77
N ARG A 6 -0.21 0.01 12.37
CA ARG A 6 0.08 0.34 10.96
C ARG A 6 0.46 -0.91 10.18
N ARG A 7 -0.56 -1.74 9.93
CA ARG A 7 -0.43 -3.02 9.21
C ARG A 7 0.09 -2.85 7.79
N ILE A 8 -0.18 -1.71 7.15
CA ILE A 8 0.23 -1.44 5.78
C ILE A 8 0.99 -0.11 5.68
N TRP A 9 2.13 -0.11 4.98
CA TRP A 9 2.98 1.07 4.80
C TRP A 9 3.63 1.11 3.41
N VAL A 10 4.12 2.28 3.01
CA VAL A 10 4.86 2.50 1.75
C VAL A 10 6.30 2.84 2.09
N ALA A 11 7.26 2.21 1.43
CA ALA A 11 8.66 2.57 1.56
C ALA A 11 8.94 3.97 0.99
N ASP A 12 9.91 4.66 1.61
CA ASP A 12 10.30 6.02 1.23
C ASP A 12 10.95 6.10 -0.17
N THR A 13 11.39 4.96 -0.72
CA THR A 13 12.08 4.90 -2.00
C THR A 13 11.59 3.74 -2.87
N GLY A 14 11.83 3.85 -4.18
CA GLY A 14 11.52 2.81 -5.16
C GLY A 14 10.11 2.86 -5.76
N CYS A 15 9.23 3.73 -5.26
CA CYS A 15 7.98 4.05 -5.94
C CYS A 15 8.31 4.70 -7.31
N ILE A 16 7.55 4.29 -8.34
CA ILE A 16 7.71 4.80 -9.70
C ILE A 16 6.49 5.60 -10.18
N GLY A 17 5.55 5.90 -9.27
CA GLY A 17 4.36 6.67 -9.59
C GLY A 17 3.36 6.00 -10.56
N CYS A 18 3.34 4.66 -10.67
CA CYS A 18 2.50 3.96 -11.66
C CYS A 18 0.99 3.98 -11.37
N ARG A 19 0.57 4.44 -10.19
CA ARG A 19 -0.85 4.59 -9.75
C ARG A 19 -1.70 3.33 -9.72
N LEU A 20 -1.09 2.13 -9.81
CA LEU A 20 -1.85 0.87 -9.71
C LEU A 20 -2.45 0.66 -8.32
N CYS A 21 -1.72 1.05 -7.27
CA CYS A 21 -2.20 1.00 -5.88
C CYS A 21 -3.39 1.93 -5.64
N GLU A 22 -3.37 3.14 -6.22
CA GLU A 22 -4.47 4.11 -6.16
C GLU A 22 -5.75 3.54 -6.78
N ARG A 23 -5.65 2.96 -7.98
CA ARG A 23 -6.80 2.32 -8.67
C ARG A 23 -7.31 1.06 -7.98
N ALA A 24 -6.43 0.34 -7.29
CA ALA A 24 -6.78 -0.90 -6.60
C ALA A 24 -7.42 -0.67 -5.22
N CYS A 25 -7.31 0.54 -4.66
CA CYS A 25 -7.81 0.84 -3.33
C CYS A 25 -9.34 1.02 -3.34
N PRO A 26 -10.13 0.15 -2.68
CA PRO A 26 -11.59 0.23 -2.72
C PRO A 26 -12.15 1.41 -1.91
N THR A 27 -11.39 1.90 -0.93
CA THR A 27 -11.79 3.01 -0.05
C THR A 27 -11.18 4.35 -0.47
N GLY A 28 -10.35 4.37 -1.52
CA GLY A 28 -9.65 5.60 -1.95
C GLY A 28 -8.55 6.07 -0.99
N ALA A 29 -8.07 5.21 -0.08
CA ALA A 29 -7.03 5.55 0.90
C ALA A 29 -5.63 5.75 0.29
N MET A 30 -5.39 5.36 -0.96
CA MET A 30 -4.08 5.51 -1.62
C MET A 30 -4.06 6.80 -2.45
N ARG A 31 -2.96 7.54 -2.39
CA ARG A 31 -2.70 8.71 -3.23
C ARG A 31 -1.30 8.63 -3.84
N VAL A 32 -1.14 9.05 -5.09
CA VAL A 32 0.17 9.09 -5.76
C VAL A 32 0.47 10.48 -6.33
N GLU A 33 1.41 11.17 -5.69
CA GLU A 33 1.85 12.53 -6.00
C GLU A 33 3.39 12.54 -6.10
N ASP A 34 3.94 13.29 -7.05
CA ASP A 34 5.40 13.40 -7.27
C ASP A 34 6.17 12.07 -7.30
N LYS A 35 5.56 11.05 -7.92
CA LYS A 35 6.06 9.67 -8.04
C LYS A 35 6.18 8.91 -6.71
N GLN A 36 5.66 9.43 -5.61
CA GLN A 36 5.58 8.77 -4.32
C GLN A 36 4.14 8.38 -4.00
N ALA A 37 3.94 7.20 -3.41
CA ALA A 37 2.63 6.78 -2.93
C ALA A 37 2.52 7.07 -1.42
N SER A 38 1.34 7.50 -0.97
CA SER A 38 1.00 7.73 0.43
C SER A 38 -0.32 7.05 0.77
N ILE A 39 -0.51 6.78 2.07
CA ILE A 39 -1.71 6.14 2.62
C ILE A 39 -2.41 7.13 3.54
N ASP A 40 -3.67 7.42 3.25
CA ASP A 40 -4.60 8.01 4.22
C ASP A 40 -5.06 6.92 5.19
N TYR A 41 -4.49 6.92 6.38
CA TYR A 41 -4.80 5.93 7.41
C TYR A 41 -6.21 6.05 7.99
N ALA A 42 -6.91 7.18 7.81
CA ALA A 42 -8.29 7.32 8.25
C ALA A 42 -9.26 6.54 7.34
N LEU A 43 -8.89 6.33 6.07
CA LEU A 43 -9.69 5.58 5.09
C LEU A 43 -9.21 4.14 4.88
N CYS A 44 -8.00 3.81 5.36
CA CYS A 44 -7.38 2.53 5.10
C CYS A 44 -7.97 1.42 5.98
N ILE A 45 -8.56 0.41 5.35
CA ILE A 45 -9.11 -0.78 6.02
C ILE A 45 -8.13 -1.96 6.06
N ALA A 46 -6.86 -1.74 5.72
CA ALA A 46 -5.80 -2.76 5.68
C ALA A 46 -6.17 -4.01 4.86
N CYS A 47 -6.75 -3.84 3.67
CA CYS A 47 -7.16 -4.95 2.80
C CYS A 47 -6.04 -5.58 1.96
N GLY A 48 -4.83 -5.00 1.95
CA GLY A 48 -3.68 -5.52 1.20
C GLY A 48 -3.70 -5.36 -0.33
N MET A 49 -4.80 -4.92 -0.95
CA MET A 49 -4.90 -4.82 -2.42
C MET A 49 -3.87 -3.90 -3.08
N CYS A 50 -3.48 -2.81 -2.43
CA CYS A 50 -2.43 -1.94 -2.96
C CYS A 50 -1.06 -2.62 -2.95
N ALA A 51 -0.77 -3.44 -1.93
CA ALA A 51 0.45 -4.24 -1.85
C ALA A 51 0.49 -5.30 -2.97
N THR A 52 -0.63 -6.00 -3.23
CA THR A 52 -0.68 -7.04 -4.28
C THR A 52 -0.48 -6.48 -5.70
N LYS A 53 -0.86 -5.23 -5.95
CA LYS A 53 -0.70 -4.58 -7.26
C LYS A 53 0.61 -3.80 -7.40
N CYS A 54 1.39 -3.64 -6.32
CA CYS A 54 2.63 -2.89 -6.36
C CYS A 54 3.73 -3.71 -7.05
N ARG A 55 3.96 -3.47 -8.35
CA ARG A 55 5.01 -4.14 -9.14
C ARG A 55 6.44 -3.93 -8.64
N LYS A 56 6.65 -2.87 -7.84
CA LYS A 56 7.94 -2.55 -7.23
C LYS A 56 8.11 -3.14 -5.83
N GLY A 57 7.03 -3.70 -5.25
CA GLY A 57 7.07 -4.30 -3.93
C GLY A 57 7.36 -3.30 -2.80
N VAL A 58 7.09 -2.00 -3.01
CA VAL A 58 7.36 -0.94 -2.02
C VAL A 58 6.18 -0.65 -1.09
N ILE A 59 5.11 -1.44 -1.17
CA ILE A 59 3.97 -1.36 -0.25
C ILE A 59 3.96 -2.68 0.51
N HIS A 60 4.08 -2.60 1.83
CA HIS A 60 4.32 -3.75 2.69
C HIS A 60 3.16 -3.94 3.67
N ASP A 61 2.79 -5.20 3.91
CA ASP A 61 1.84 -5.62 4.93
C ASP A 61 2.57 -6.48 5.98
N THR A 62 2.53 -6.07 7.25
CA THR A 62 3.27 -6.74 8.34
C THR A 62 2.72 -8.12 8.71
N LEU A 63 1.47 -8.44 8.33
CA LEU A 63 0.90 -9.78 8.51
C LEU A 63 1.13 -10.69 7.30
N GLY A 64 1.80 -10.18 6.26
CA GLY A 64 1.97 -10.87 5.00
C GLY A 64 0.72 -10.80 4.12
N ILE A 65 0.94 -10.79 2.81
CA ILE A 65 -0.14 -10.88 1.84
C ILE A 65 -0.53 -12.37 1.75
N TYR A 66 -1.77 -12.74 2.11
CA TYR A 66 -2.30 -14.06 1.74
C TYR A 66 -2.65 -14.07 0.24
N ALA A 67 -1.64 -13.85 -0.59
CA ALA A 67 -1.67 -14.12 -2.01
C ALA A 67 -0.73 -15.30 -2.19
N PRO A 68 -1.22 -16.55 -2.34
CA PRO A 68 -0.37 -17.59 -2.89
C PRO A 68 0.19 -17.04 -4.21
N ALA A 69 1.52 -16.89 -4.23
CA ALA A 69 2.24 -16.66 -5.47
C ALA A 69 2.09 -17.95 -6.27
N GLU A 70 1.26 -17.92 -7.30
CA GLU A 70 1.38 -18.83 -8.44
C GLU A 70 2.30 -18.18 -9.47
#